data_AF-A0A286ERF6-F1
#
_entry.id   AF-A0A286ERF6-F1
#
_cell.length_a   1.000
_cell.length_b   1.000
_cell.length_c   1.000
_cell.angle_alpha   90.00
_cell.angle_beta   90.00
_cell.angle_gamma   90.00
#
_symmetry.space_group_name_H-M   'P 1'
#
loop_
_entity.id
_entity.type
_entity.pdbx_description
1 polymer ?
#
loop_
_entity_poly.entity_id
_entity_poly.type
_entity_poly.pdbx_seq_one_letter_code
_entity_poly.pdbx_strand_id
1 'polypeptide(L)'
;MTIRIDNELLAELGLASLRDETKPGFVKFIYETLELRVGKTLADQMTDEQLDEFELLIDGEDGIESNRDDALAWLQKNFPFYPQVVQQSFTELKAEIAEGAPAILAEDRRTAPKSNRNEMDGAA
;
A
#
# COMPACT_ATOMS: atom_id res chain seq x y z
N MET A 1 2.24 14.69 8.88
CA MET A 1 1.05 13.87 8.60
C MET A 1 1.51 12.43 8.52
N THR A 2 1.01 11.54 9.38
CA THR A 2 1.43 10.13 9.40
C THR A 2 0.23 9.27 9.04
N ILE A 3 0.28 8.61 7.88
CA ILE A 3 -0.74 7.63 7.50
C ILE A 3 -0.46 6.34 8.26
N ARG A 4 -1.51 5.78 8.85
CA ARG A 4 -1.48 4.50 9.55
C ARG A 4 -2.33 3.51 8.78
N ILE A 5 -1.69 2.48 8.23
CA ILE A 5 -2.36 1.32 7.65
C ILE A 5 -2.06 0.15 8.58
N ASP A 6 -3.04 -0.18 9.41
CA ASP A 6 -2.99 -1.21 10.44
C ASP A 6 -4.34 -1.96 10.51
N ASN A 7 -4.49 -2.84 11.49
CA ASN A 7 -5.70 -3.63 11.66
C ASN A 7 -6.95 -2.78 11.96
N GLU A 8 -6.79 -1.58 12.54
CA GLU A 8 -7.91 -0.66 12.78
C GLU A 8 -8.44 -0.15 11.44
N LEU A 9 -7.53 0.27 10.55
CA LEU A 9 -7.90 0.64 9.18
C LEU A 9 -8.56 -0.52 8.43
N LEU A 10 -8.02 -1.75 8.52
CA LEU A 10 -8.66 -2.90 7.87
C LEU A 10 -10.10 -3.10 8.39
N ALA A 11 -10.34 -2.90 9.68
CA ALA A 11 -11.69 -3.00 10.23
C ALA A 11 -12.61 -1.90 9.69
N GLU A 12 -12.14 -0.65 9.61
CA GLU A 12 -12.88 0.46 8.99
C GLU A 12 -13.25 0.19 7.53
N LEU A 13 -12.37 -0.48 6.79
CA LEU A 13 -12.58 -0.86 5.39
C LEU A 13 -13.49 -2.09 5.21
N GLY A 14 -14.05 -2.64 6.29
CA GLY A 14 -14.89 -3.84 6.24
C GLY A 14 -14.11 -5.15 6.09
N LEU A 15 -12.79 -5.12 6.33
CA LEU A 15 -11.87 -6.26 6.19
C LEU A 15 -11.48 -6.88 7.55
N ALA A 16 -12.21 -6.57 8.63
CA ALA A 16 -11.96 -7.13 9.97
C ALA A 16 -11.93 -8.67 9.97
N SER A 17 -12.69 -9.30 9.08
CA SER A 17 -12.83 -10.76 8.95
C SER A 17 -11.75 -11.42 8.07
N LEU A 18 -10.76 -10.67 7.58
CA LEU A 18 -9.57 -11.29 6.97
C LEU A 18 -8.88 -12.22 7.97
N ARG A 19 -8.31 -13.32 7.49
CA ARG A 19 -7.47 -14.20 8.30
C ARG A 19 -6.22 -13.45 8.78
N ASP A 20 -5.76 -13.76 10.00
CA ASP A 20 -4.59 -13.11 10.59
C ASP A 20 -3.30 -13.35 9.80
N GLU A 21 -3.20 -14.47 9.09
CA GLU A 21 -2.08 -14.76 8.17
C GLU A 21 -2.10 -13.91 6.89
N THR A 22 -3.28 -13.45 6.45
CA THR A 22 -3.43 -12.62 5.24
C THR A 22 -3.26 -11.12 5.54
N LYS A 23 -3.65 -10.67 6.73
CA LYS A 23 -3.63 -9.24 7.10
C LYS A 23 -2.27 -8.56 6.87
N PRO A 24 -1.12 -9.11 7.27
CA PRO A 24 0.17 -8.44 7.07
C PRO A 24 0.51 -8.21 5.59
N GLY A 25 0.23 -9.21 4.75
CA GLY A 25 0.42 -9.10 3.30
C GLY A 25 -0.51 -8.05 2.69
N PHE A 26 -1.75 -7.98 3.15
CA PHE A 26 -2.71 -6.99 2.67
C PHE A 26 -2.35 -5.56 3.12
N VAL A 27 -1.92 -5.38 4.37
CA VAL A 27 -1.39 -4.08 4.86
C VAL A 27 -0.23 -3.61 4.01
N LYS A 28 0.75 -4.50 3.76
CA LYS A 28 1.90 -4.20 2.89
C LYS A 28 1.44 -3.80 1.48
N PHE A 29 0.52 -4.55 0.89
CA PHE A 29 -0.03 -4.24 -0.44
C PHE A 29 -0.66 -2.85 -0.50
N ILE A 30 -1.38 -2.41 0.54
CA ILE A 30 -1.96 -1.06 0.59
C ILE A 30 -0.86 0.01 0.63
N TYR A 31 0.21 -0.19 1.41
CA TYR A 31 1.37 0.73 1.42
C TYR A 31 2.00 0.83 0.01
N GLU A 32 2.36 -0.30 -0.58
CA GLU A 32 3.01 -0.33 -1.91
C GLU A 32 2.12 0.30 -3.00
N THR A 33 0.81 0.03 -2.94
CA THR A 33 -0.15 0.61 -3.88
C THR A 33 -0.28 2.12 -3.69
N LEU A 34 -0.29 2.61 -2.44
CA LEU A 34 -0.32 4.04 -2.16
C LEU A 34 0.94 4.74 -2.66
N GLU A 35 2.11 4.16 -2.39
CA GLU A 35 3.41 4.69 -2.84
C GLU A 35 3.46 4.79 -4.37
N LEU A 36 3.04 3.73 -5.08
CA LEU A 36 2.99 3.72 -6.54
C LEU A 36 2.06 4.81 -7.09
N ARG A 37 0.85 4.95 -6.53
CA ARG A 37 -0.13 5.96 -6.98
C ARG A 37 0.38 7.38 -6.76
N VAL A 38 0.95 7.63 -5.59
CA VAL A 38 1.54 8.93 -5.26
C VAL A 38 2.70 9.23 -6.20
N GLY A 39 3.64 8.30 -6.36
CA GLY A 39 4.79 8.45 -7.25
C GLY A 39 4.37 8.74 -8.69
N LYS A 40 3.40 7.97 -9.22
CA LYS A 40 2.85 8.20 -10.56
C LYS A 40 2.20 9.58 -10.70
N THR A 41 1.35 9.96 -9.74
CA THR A 41 0.63 11.24 -9.80
C THR A 41 1.58 12.44 -9.75
N LEU A 42 2.69 12.31 -9.01
CA LEU A 42 3.73 13.33 -8.97
C LEU A 42 4.53 13.37 -10.27
N ALA A 43 4.94 12.21 -10.79
CA ALA A 43 5.67 12.10 -12.06
C ALA A 43 4.88 12.68 -13.23
N ASP A 44 3.56 12.44 -13.31
CA ASP A 44 2.66 13.03 -14.31
C ASP A 44 2.62 14.57 -14.29
N GLN A 45 3.09 15.21 -13.21
CA GLN A 45 3.14 16.66 -13.03
C GLN A 45 4.57 17.22 -13.08
N MET A 46 5.58 16.37 -13.25
CA MET A 46 6.99 16.75 -13.36
C MET A 46 7.37 16.97 -14.82
N THR A 47 8.28 17.91 -15.07
CA THR A 47 9.03 17.91 -16.34
C THR A 47 10.07 16.80 -16.32
N ASP A 48 10.57 16.40 -17.50
CA ASP A 48 11.64 15.40 -17.61
C ASP A 48 12.87 15.79 -16.76
N GLU A 49 13.26 17.07 -16.79
CA GLU A 49 14.37 17.60 -15.98
C GLU A 49 14.13 17.47 -14.46
N GLN A 50 12.89 17.68 -14.01
CA GLN A 50 12.52 17.53 -12.61
C GLN A 50 12.49 16.05 -12.19
N LEU A 51 12.11 15.16 -13.10
CA LEU A 51 12.13 13.73 -12.86
C LEU A 51 13.58 13.24 -12.73
N ASP A 52 14.48 13.65 -13.62
CA ASP A 52 15.91 13.36 -13.54
C ASP A 52 16.53 13.88 -12.22
N GLU A 53 16.21 15.12 -11.83
CA GLU A 53 16.66 15.68 -10.55
C GLU A 53 16.15 14.85 -9.35
N PHE A 54 14.89 14.43 -9.39
CA PHE A 54 14.29 13.64 -8.32
C PHE A 54 14.87 12.22 -8.27
N GLU A 55 15.11 11.59 -9.42
CA GLU A 55 15.76 10.29 -9.53
C GLU A 55 17.16 10.30 -8.90
N LEU A 56 17.95 11.34 -9.13
CA LEU A 56 19.26 11.49 -8.49
C LEU A 56 19.21 11.58 -6.95
N LEU A 57 18.09 12.07 -6.39
CA LEU A 57 17.91 12.15 -4.93
C LEU A 57 17.57 10.77 -4.33
N ILE A 58 16.83 9.93 -5.07
CA ILE A 58 16.37 8.62 -4.59
C ILE A 58 17.30 7.47 -4.98
N ASP A 59 18.05 7.58 -6.07
CA ASP A 59 18.87 6.52 -6.68
C ASP A 59 20.36 6.61 -6.29
N GLY A 60 20.64 7.07 -5.07
CA GLY A 60 22.01 7.15 -4.56
C GLY A 60 22.71 5.79 -4.68
N GLU A 61 23.86 5.77 -5.38
CA GLU A 61 24.62 4.62 -5.92
C GLU A 61 24.85 3.40 -4.99
N ASP A 62 24.47 3.43 -3.72
CA ASP A 62 24.69 2.37 -2.74
C ASP A 62 23.42 1.90 -1.98
N GLY A 63 22.22 2.22 -2.47
CA GLY A 63 20.97 1.76 -1.84
C GLY A 63 20.82 2.25 -0.39
N ILE A 64 21.48 3.36 -0.05
CA ILE A 64 21.41 3.94 1.28
C ILE A 64 20.17 4.83 1.33
N GLU A 65 19.27 4.49 2.25
CA GLU A 65 18.09 5.23 2.72
C GLU A 65 18.36 6.70 3.17
N SER A 66 19.57 7.22 2.92
CA SER A 66 20.12 8.46 3.48
C SER A 66 19.62 9.75 2.88
N ASN A 67 18.87 9.72 1.77
CA ASN A 67 18.41 10.95 1.11
C ASN A 67 16.90 11.17 1.22
N ARG A 68 16.19 10.42 2.07
CA ARG A 68 14.73 10.61 2.25
C ARG A 68 14.39 12.03 2.67
N ASP A 69 15.18 12.62 3.56
CA ASP A 69 14.98 14.00 4.01
C ASP A 69 15.23 15.01 2.88
N ASP A 70 16.21 14.76 2.01
CA ASP A 70 16.52 15.60 0.86
C ASP A 70 15.46 15.49 -0.24
N ALA A 71 15.00 14.28 -0.54
CA ALA A 71 13.89 14.02 -1.45
C ALA A 71 12.59 14.69 -0.94
N LEU A 72 12.35 14.63 0.38
CA LEU A 72 11.20 15.30 0.99
C LEU A 72 11.33 16.83 0.92
N ALA A 73 12.52 17.38 1.18
CA ALA A 73 12.78 18.81 1.05
C ALA A 73 12.61 19.29 -0.39
N TRP A 74 13.07 18.52 -1.37
CA TRP A 74 12.88 18.80 -2.79
C TRP A 74 11.40 18.77 -3.17
N LEU A 75 10.64 17.78 -2.70
CA LEU A 75 9.19 17.71 -2.90
C LEU A 75 8.48 18.91 -2.25
N GLN A 76 8.85 19.32 -1.04
CA GLN A 76 8.24 20.49 -0.39
C GLN A 76 8.49 21.79 -1.17
N LYS A 77 9.66 21.89 -1.82
CA LYS A 77 10.05 23.06 -2.61
C LYS A 77 9.35 23.11 -3.97
N ASN A 78 9.34 22.00 -4.71
CA ASN A 78 8.85 21.94 -6.10
C ASN A 78 7.38 21.54 -6.19
N PHE A 79 6.90 20.72 -5.24
CA PHE A 79 5.54 20.18 -5.17
C PHE A 79 4.93 20.42 -3.77
N PRO A 80 4.68 21.67 -3.37
CA PRO A 80 4.17 21.99 -2.03
C PRO A 80 2.80 21.34 -1.73
N PHE A 81 2.07 20.94 -2.77
CA PHE A 81 0.81 20.20 -2.67
C PHE A 81 0.99 18.67 -2.52
N TYR A 82 2.21 18.15 -2.49
CA TYR A 82 2.52 16.73 -2.28
C TYR A 82 1.73 16.10 -1.12
N PRO A 83 1.64 16.71 0.08
CA PRO A 83 0.86 16.13 1.17
C PRO A 83 -0.63 15.96 0.83
N GLN A 84 -1.19 16.84 -0.01
CA GLN A 84 -2.58 16.75 -0.46
C GLN A 84 -2.75 15.60 -1.45
N VAL A 85 -1.78 15.39 -2.36
CA VAL A 85 -1.76 14.24 -3.28
C VAL A 85 -1.75 12.94 -2.48
N VAL A 86 -0.91 12.82 -1.44
CA VAL A 86 -0.89 11.65 -0.57
C VAL A 86 -2.25 11.41 0.08
N GLN A 87 -2.90 12.46 0.62
CA GLN A 87 -4.21 12.34 1.25
C GLN A 87 -5.33 11.97 0.27
N GLN A 88 -5.31 12.56 -0.92
CA GLN A 88 -6.28 12.27 -1.96
C GLN A 88 -6.15 10.81 -2.42
N SER A 89 -4.93 10.39 -2.80
CA SER A 89 -4.64 9.01 -3.20
C SER A 89 -5.01 8.01 -2.11
N PHE A 90 -4.75 8.33 -0.84
CA PHE A 90 -5.14 7.46 0.26
C PHE A 90 -6.66 7.38 0.43
N THR A 91 -7.37 8.51 0.30
CA THR A 91 -8.83 8.56 0.41
C THR A 91 -9.50 7.76 -0.70
N GLU A 92 -9.03 7.91 -1.94
CA GLU A 92 -9.51 7.15 -3.10
C GLU A 92 -9.23 5.65 -2.93
N LEU A 93 -8.01 5.29 -2.54
CA LEU A 93 -7.63 3.89 -2.31
C LEU A 93 -8.49 3.25 -1.22
N LYS A 94 -8.77 3.95 -0.11
CA LYS A 94 -9.69 3.46 0.92
C LYS A 94 -11.09 3.20 0.35
N ALA A 95 -11.63 4.11 -0.44
CA ALA A 95 -12.96 3.97 -1.02
C ALA A 95 -13.04 2.74 -1.95
N GLU A 96 -12.04 2.55 -2.81
CA GLU A 96 -11.94 1.39 -3.70
C GLU A 96 -11.84 0.07 -2.93
N ILE A 97 -11.01 0.02 -1.87
CA ILE A 97 -10.86 -1.19 -1.05
C ILE A 97 -12.17 -1.48 -0.30
N ALA A 98 -12.81 -0.46 0.27
CA ALA A 98 -14.08 -0.63 0.99
C ALA A 98 -15.19 -1.14 0.05
N GLU A 99 -15.26 -0.63 -1.17
CA GLU A 99 -16.19 -1.12 -2.20
C GLU A 99 -15.89 -2.58 -2.58
N GLY A 100 -14.61 -2.93 -2.73
CA GLY A 100 -14.15 -4.29 -3.05
C GLY A 100 -14.15 -5.28 -1.88
N ALA A 101 -14.37 -4.83 -0.65
CA ALA A 101 -14.19 -5.64 0.57
C ALA A 101 -14.95 -6.98 0.55
N PRO A 102 -16.23 -7.06 0.08
CA PRO A 102 -16.94 -8.34 0.02
C PRO A 102 -16.24 -9.38 -0.87
N ALA A 103 -15.68 -8.95 -2.01
CA ALA A 103 -14.98 -9.82 -2.94
C ALA A 103 -13.63 -10.28 -2.37
N ILE A 104 -12.88 -9.36 -1.75
CA ILE A 104 -11.61 -9.65 -1.07
C ILE A 104 -11.82 -10.72 0.02
N LEU A 105 -12.86 -10.57 0.85
CA LEU A 105 -13.20 -11.55 1.89
C LEU A 105 -13.63 -12.91 1.32
N ALA A 106 -14.35 -12.92 0.19
CA ALA A 106 -14.73 -14.17 -0.48
C ALA A 106 -13.49 -14.91 -1.00
N GLU A 107 -12.53 -14.17 -1.56
CA GLU A 107 -11.26 -14.68 -2.04
C GLU A 107 -10.38 -15.23 -0.92
N ASP A 108 -10.27 -14.51 0.18
CA ASP A 108 -9.53 -14.92 1.36
C ASP A 108 -10.06 -16.26 1.91
N ARG A 109 -11.38 -16.44 1.95
CA ARG A 109 -12.00 -17.71 2.35
C ARG A 109 -11.74 -18.84 1.35
N ARG A 110 -11.69 -18.54 0.05
CA ARG A 110 -11.51 -19.54 -1.01
C ARG A 110 -10.07 -20.06 -1.08
N THR A 111 -9.11 -19.18 -0.84
CA THR A 111 -7.67 -19.50 -0.85
C THR A 111 -7.18 -20.08 0.47
N ALA A 112 -8.08 -20.27 1.44
CA ALA A 112 -7.76 -20.94 2.69
C ALA A 112 -7.19 -22.34 2.41
N PRO A 113 -6.03 -22.69 3.02
CA PRO A 113 -5.50 -24.03 2.90
C PRO A 113 -6.59 -25.00 3.35
N LYS A 114 -6.93 -25.96 2.49
CA LYS A 114 -7.85 -27.04 2.85
C LYS A 114 -7.23 -27.75 4.05
N SER A 115 -7.79 -27.52 5.23
CA SER A 115 -7.47 -28.33 6.41
C SER A 115 -7.76 -29.77 6.00
N ASN A 116 -6.71 -30.60 5.91
CA ASN A 116 -6.81 -32.00 5.52
C ASN A 116 -7.70 -32.74 6.53
N ARG A 117 -9.00 -32.72 6.27
CA ARG A 117 -10.00 -33.56 6.92
C ARG A 117 -10.12 -34.81 6.07
N ASN A 118 -9.25 -35.79 6.33
CA ASN A 118 -9.52 -37.23 6.25
C ASN A 118 -8.21 -38.04 6.34
N GLU A 119 -7.78 -38.41 7.56
CA GLU A 119 -7.00 -39.65 7.81
C GLU A 119 -7.36 -40.26 9.18
N MET A 120 -8.59 -40.07 9.64
CA MET A 120 -9.14 -40.81 10.78
C MET A 120 -10.60 -41.16 10.50
N ASP A 121 -10.81 -42.21 9.69
CA ASP A 121 -11.83 -43.25 9.98
C ASP A 121 -11.76 -44.40 8.95
N GLY A 122 -11.59 -45.63 9.45
CA GLY A 122 -12.25 -46.80 8.86
C GLY A 122 -11.42 -47.79 8.04
N ALA A 123 -10.74 -48.73 8.71
CA ALA A 123 -10.88 -50.19 8.51
C ALA A 123 -9.94 -50.87 9.53
N ALA A 124 -10.45 -51.31 10.69
CA ALA A 124 -11.11 -52.61 10.92
C ALA A 124 -10.12 -53.77 10.80
#